data_AF-A0A947J134-F1
#
_entry.id   AF-A0A947J134-F1
#
_cell.length_a   1.000
_cell.length_b   1.000
_cell.length_c   1.000
_cell.angle_alpha   90.00
_cell.angle_beta   90.00
_cell.angle_gamma   90.00
#
_symmetry.space_group_name_H-M   'P 1'
#
loop_
_entity.id
_entity.type
_entity.pdbx_description
1 polymer ?
#
loop_
_entity_poly.entity_id
_entity_poly.type
_entity_poly.pdbx_seq_one_letter_code
_entity_poly.pdbx_strand_id
1 'polypeptide(L)'
;MVKKVLLAMMVMILVAGSSFAALEDKNLQTGLIFLDLPALSAVHKNNNDQITSFTGVNVGLGISHRSFFSPVKANNWNVHWDIGTIILLIPYVGIGADYIWDNGWYLGVGTFYIIPEIHGGVYF
;
A
#
# COMPACT_ATOMS: atom_id res chain seq x y z
N MET A 1 0.97 -8.48 -29.37
CA MET A 1 0.97 -8.94 -27.96
C MET A 1 2.16 -8.38 -27.18
N VAL A 2 3.39 -8.55 -27.67
CA VAL A 2 4.65 -8.06 -27.04
C VAL A 2 4.66 -6.57 -26.70
N LYS A 3 4.15 -5.69 -27.58
CA LYS A 3 4.09 -4.22 -27.32
C LYS A 3 3.21 -3.83 -26.12
N LYS A 4 2.14 -4.58 -25.83
CA LYS A 4 1.25 -4.32 -24.69
C LYS A 4 1.89 -4.75 -23.36
N VAL A 5 2.65 -5.84 -23.39
CA VAL A 5 3.42 -6.34 -22.23
C VAL A 5 4.57 -5.38 -21.90
N LEU A 6 5.30 -4.91 -22.92
CA LEU A 6 6.35 -3.90 -22.75
C LEU A 6 5.82 -2.58 -22.19
N LEU A 7 4.64 -2.14 -22.65
CA LEU A 7 3.99 -0.95 -22.11
C LEU A 7 3.59 -1.13 -20.63
N ALA A 8 3.03 -2.29 -20.27
CA ALA A 8 2.69 -2.59 -18.87
C ALA A 8 3.93 -2.63 -17.99
N MET A 9 5.04 -3.22 -18.47
CA MET A 9 6.32 -3.21 -17.77
C MET A 9 6.89 -1.81 -17.63
N MET A 10 6.83 -0.97 -18.67
CA MET A 10 7.27 0.42 -18.60
C MET A 10 6.43 1.23 -17.62
N VAL A 11 5.11 1.02 -17.57
CA VAL A 11 4.24 1.67 -16.57
C VAL A 11 4.60 1.19 -15.16
N MET A 12 4.82 -0.11 -14.94
CA MET A 12 5.27 -0.63 -13.65
C MET A 12 6.63 -0.05 -13.23
N ILE A 13 7.59 0.08 -14.17
CA ILE A 13 8.90 0.68 -13.92
C ILE A 13 8.78 2.19 -13.67
N LEU A 14 7.90 2.90 -14.37
CA LEU A 14 7.64 4.33 -14.15
C LEU A 14 6.96 4.59 -12.80
N VAL A 15 6.01 3.74 -12.40
CA VAL A 15 5.34 3.83 -11.10
C VAL A 15 6.30 3.45 -9.97
N ALA A 16 7.14 2.43 -10.16
CA ALA A 16 8.23 2.13 -9.24
C ALA A 16 9.19 3.32 -9.15
N GLY A 17 9.59 3.91 -10.30
CA GLY A 17 10.46 5.08 -10.39
C GLY A 17 9.90 6.34 -9.71
N SER A 18 8.60 6.59 -9.80
CA SER A 18 7.95 7.71 -9.09
C SER A 18 7.85 7.45 -7.59
N SER A 19 7.82 6.18 -7.16
CA SER A 19 7.97 5.80 -5.75
C SER A 19 9.37 6.15 -5.24
N PHE A 20 10.41 5.99 -6.09
CA PHE A 20 11.78 6.41 -5.79
C PHE A 20 11.98 7.93 -5.84
N ALA A 21 11.24 8.68 -6.66
CA ALA A 21 11.33 10.15 -6.71
C ALA A 21 10.56 10.82 -5.56
N ALA A 22 9.50 10.18 -5.05
CA ALA A 22 8.82 10.59 -3.82
C ALA A 22 9.71 10.42 -2.56
N LEU A 23 10.90 9.81 -2.68
CA LEU A 23 11.88 9.58 -1.61
C LEU A 23 12.47 10.86 -0.98
N GLU A 24 12.33 12.01 -1.64
CA GLU A 24 12.97 13.25 -1.20
C GLU A 24 12.09 14.08 -0.22
N ASP A 25 10.79 13.79 -0.14
CA ASP A 25 9.85 14.49 0.75
C ASP A 25 9.48 13.60 1.95
N LYS A 26 9.86 14.01 3.16
CA LYS A 26 9.75 13.24 4.42
C LYS A 26 8.30 12.93 4.86
N ASN A 27 7.30 13.34 4.08
CA ASN A 27 5.87 13.19 4.40
C ASN A 27 5.11 12.23 3.48
N LEU A 28 5.72 11.79 2.38
CA LEU A 28 5.33 10.53 1.74
C LEU A 28 6.37 9.51 2.21
N GLN A 29 6.04 8.25 2.47
CA GLN A 29 6.28 7.24 1.44
C GLN A 29 5.79 5.88 1.96
N THR A 30 4.78 5.30 1.31
CA THR A 30 4.67 3.84 1.26
C THR A 30 5.10 3.40 -0.13
N GLY A 31 6.04 2.46 -0.20
CA GLY A 31 6.58 1.91 -1.43
C GLY A 31 5.79 0.72 -1.93
N LEU A 32 5.28 0.84 -3.16
CA LEU A 32 4.64 -0.22 -3.92
C LEU A 32 5.59 -1.38 -4.14
N ILE A 33 5.38 -2.55 -3.54
CA ILE A 33 6.06 -3.77 -4.01
C ILE A 33 5.14 -4.98 -3.93
N PHE A 34 4.88 -5.60 -5.08
CA PHE A 34 4.48 -7.00 -5.26
C PHE A 34 3.00 -7.42 -5.33
N LEU A 35 2.01 -6.72 -4.76
CA LEU A 35 0.55 -6.86 -5.04
C LEU A 35 -0.36 -6.02 -4.11
N ASP A 36 0.21 -5.23 -3.19
CA ASP A 36 -0.58 -4.50 -2.19
C ASP A 36 -1.29 -3.24 -2.74
N LEU A 37 -2.50 -2.98 -2.23
CA LEU A 37 -3.23 -1.72 -2.39
C LEU A 37 -3.33 -1.09 -0.99
N PRO A 38 -2.85 0.16 -0.78
CA PRO A 38 -2.40 1.16 -1.75
C PRO A 38 -0.94 1.03 -2.22
N ALA A 39 -0.70 1.45 -3.46
CA ALA A 39 0.60 1.38 -4.12
C ALA A 39 1.51 2.55 -3.75
N LEU A 40 1.00 3.78 -3.87
CA LEU A 40 1.69 5.01 -3.54
C LEU A 40 0.88 5.76 -2.53
N SER A 41 1.37 5.90 -1.30
CA SER A 41 0.58 6.44 -0.19
C SER A 41 1.28 7.52 0.60
N ALA A 42 0.47 8.47 1.07
CA ALA A 42 0.82 9.34 2.17
C ALA A 42 0.61 8.61 3.50
N VAL A 43 1.52 8.85 4.44
CA VAL A 43 1.48 8.29 5.79
C VAL A 43 0.75 9.25 6.72
N HIS A 44 -0.23 8.74 7.45
CA HIS A 44 -0.91 9.50 8.50
C HIS A 44 -0.46 9.02 9.86
N LYS A 45 -0.22 9.98 10.76
CA LYS A 45 0.26 9.73 12.11
C LYS A 45 -0.64 10.41 13.15
N ASN A 46 -0.66 9.85 14.36
CA ASN A 46 -1.33 10.46 15.50
C ASN A 46 -0.45 11.54 16.18
N ASN A 47 -0.96 12.16 17.25
CA ASN A 47 -0.24 13.18 18.03
C ASN A 47 1.06 12.68 18.68
N ASN A 48 1.27 11.36 18.76
CA ASN A 48 2.48 10.73 19.28
C ASN A 48 3.45 10.33 18.16
N ASP A 49 3.25 10.83 16.94
CA ASP A 49 4.05 10.53 15.74
C ASP A 49 4.02 9.03 15.35
N GLN A 50 2.98 8.30 15.76
CA GLN A 50 2.78 6.89 15.44
C GLN A 50 1.89 6.75 14.21
N ILE A 51 2.24 5.86 13.29
CA ILE A 51 1.48 5.61 12.06
C ILE A 51 0.13 4.99 12.39
N THR A 52 -0.95 5.54 11.83
CA THR A 52 -2.33 5.05 12.03
C THR A 52 -3.04 4.67 10.75
N SER A 53 -2.65 5.24 9.61
CA SER A 53 -3.27 4.95 8.31
C SER A 53 -2.40 5.35 7.14
N PHE A 54 -2.71 4.81 5.97
CA PHE A 54 -2.13 5.16 4.69
C PHE A 54 -3.24 5.54 3.71
N THR A 55 -3.05 6.62 2.95
CA THR A 55 -3.98 6.99 1.86
C THR A 55 -3.21 7.17 0.58
N GLY A 56 -3.63 6.52 -0.49
CA GLY A 56 -2.83 6.44 -1.69
C GLY A 56 -3.57 6.07 -2.96
N VAL A 57 -2.83 6.10 -4.06
CA VAL A 57 -3.26 5.56 -5.34
C VAL A 57 -2.80 4.12 -5.43
N ASN A 58 -3.64 3.24 -5.96
CA ASN A 58 -3.33 1.82 -6.11
C ASN A 58 -2.92 1.45 -7.55
N VAL A 59 -2.43 0.23 -7.78
CA VAL A 59 -1.93 -0.20 -9.11
C VAL A 59 -3.00 -0.09 -10.20
N GLY A 60 -4.26 -0.22 -9.82
CA GLY A 60 -5.41 -0.02 -10.69
C GLY A 60 -5.77 1.46 -10.91
N LEU A 61 -4.94 2.44 -10.56
CA LEU A 61 -5.23 3.88 -10.62
C LEU A 61 -6.42 4.35 -9.77
N GLY A 62 -6.93 3.51 -8.87
CA GLY A 62 -7.96 3.92 -7.92
C GLY A 62 -7.37 4.50 -6.64
N ILE A 63 -8.24 5.03 -5.77
CA ILE A 63 -7.84 5.56 -4.46
C ILE A 63 -8.02 4.46 -3.41
N SER A 64 -7.13 4.39 -2.43
CA SER A 64 -7.17 3.38 -1.38
C SER A 64 -6.75 4.00 -0.06
N HIS A 65 -7.45 3.62 1.00
CA HIS A 65 -7.20 4.04 2.36
C HIS A 65 -7.13 2.81 3.25
N ARG A 66 -5.98 2.60 3.88
CA ARG A 66 -5.75 1.57 4.90
C ARG A 66 -5.72 2.23 6.26
N SER A 67 -6.46 1.73 7.22
CA SER A 67 -6.43 2.20 8.60
C SER A 67 -6.20 1.05 9.56
N PHE A 68 -5.24 1.21 10.47
CA PHE A 68 -4.93 0.22 11.48
C PHE A 68 -5.84 0.39 12.70
N PHE A 69 -6.28 -0.72 13.28
CA PHE A 69 -7.08 -0.71 14.52
C PHE A 69 -6.28 -0.23 15.74
N SER A 70 -4.96 -0.21 15.63
CA SER A 70 -4.03 0.33 16.62
C SER A 70 -2.83 0.93 15.91
N PRO A 71 -2.13 1.91 16.51
CA PRO A 71 -0.94 2.46 15.90
C PRO A 71 0.07 1.35 15.57
N VAL A 72 0.71 1.49 14.40
CA VAL A 72 1.64 0.49 13.86
C VAL A 72 2.78 0.23 14.85
N LYS A 73 3.09 -1.05 15.06
CA LYS A 73 4.20 -1.54 15.86
C LYS A 73 5.15 -2.35 14.98
N ALA A 74 6.42 -1.99 15.03
CA ALA A 74 7.49 -2.77 14.40
C ALA A 74 7.67 -4.13 15.10
N ASN A 75 8.11 -5.11 14.32
CA ASN A 75 8.25 -6.52 14.67
C ASN A 75 6.97 -7.11 15.29
N ASN A 76 5.81 -6.73 14.75
CA ASN A 76 4.51 -7.17 15.22
C ASN A 76 3.50 -7.27 14.09
N TRP A 77 2.43 -8.04 14.33
CA TRP A 77 1.24 -8.05 13.49
C TRP A 77 0.37 -6.83 13.78
N ASN A 78 -0.01 -6.13 12.73
CA ASN A 78 -0.81 -4.92 12.77
C ASN A 78 -2.09 -5.16 11.97
N VAL A 79 -3.22 -5.23 12.68
CA VAL A 79 -4.54 -5.47 12.07
C VAL A 79 -5.06 -4.17 11.48
N HIS A 80 -5.64 -4.24 10.29
CA HIS A 80 -6.15 -3.10 9.55
C HIS A 80 -7.43 -3.42 8.79
N TRP A 81 -8.05 -2.36 8.30
CA TRP A 81 -9.11 -2.41 7.32
C TRP A 81 -8.78 -1.47 6.16
N ASP A 82 -9.31 -1.82 4.99
CA ASP A 82 -9.09 -1.10 3.75
C ASP A 82 -10.43 -0.66 3.15
N ILE A 83 -10.42 0.50 2.51
CA ILE A 83 -11.48 0.94 1.60
C ILE A 83 -10.87 1.63 0.40
N GLY A 84 -11.46 1.45 -0.77
CA GLY A 84 -10.99 2.16 -1.93
C GLY A 84 -11.77 1.85 -3.19
N THR A 85 -11.15 2.14 -4.32
CA THR A 85 -11.62 1.79 -5.66
C THR A 85 -10.50 1.11 -6.43
N ILE A 86 -10.80 0.14 -7.29
CA ILE A 86 -9.93 -0.38 -8.35
C ILE A 86 -10.41 0.20 -9.69
N ILE A 87 -9.50 0.64 -10.55
CA ILE A 87 -9.81 1.26 -11.85
C ILE A 87 -10.79 2.44 -11.68
N LEU A 88 -10.62 3.21 -10.60
CA LEU A 88 -11.47 4.34 -10.14
C LEU A 88 -12.96 4.04 -9.91
N LEU A 89 -13.48 2.91 -10.37
CA LEU A 89 -14.92 2.66 -10.52
C LEU A 89 -15.42 1.49 -9.69
N ILE A 90 -14.55 0.53 -9.37
CA ILE A 90 -14.95 -0.68 -8.64
C ILE A 90 -14.60 -0.43 -7.18
N PRO A 91 -15.56 -0.07 -6.31
CA PRO A 91 -15.27 0.10 -4.90
C PRO A 91 -14.77 -1.22 -4.31
N TYR A 92 -14.12 -1.16 -3.16
CA TYR A 92 -13.81 -2.34 -2.37
C TYR A 92 -13.67 -2.00 -0.90
N VAL A 93 -13.82 -3.04 -0.09
CA VAL A 93 -13.48 -3.04 1.32
C VAL A 93 -12.67 -4.28 1.62
N GLY A 94 -11.80 -4.18 2.61
CA GLY A 94 -10.92 -5.26 3.03
C GLY A 94 -10.63 -5.22 4.52
N ILE A 95 -10.18 -6.36 5.03
CA ILE A 95 -9.57 -6.47 6.35
C ILE A 95 -8.34 -7.34 6.25
N GLY A 96 -7.33 -7.04 7.06
CA GLY A 96 -6.09 -7.79 7.02
C GLY A 96 -5.22 -7.61 8.25
N ALA A 97 -4.07 -8.26 8.20
CA ALA A 97 -3.02 -8.09 9.17
C ALA A 97 -1.67 -8.09 8.46
N ASP A 98 -0.83 -7.13 8.83
CA ASP A 98 0.51 -6.95 8.27
C ASP A 98 1.55 -7.16 9.38
N TYR A 99 2.50 -8.07 9.17
CA TYR A 99 3.70 -8.17 9.99
C TYR A 99 4.73 -7.18 9.47
N ILE A 100 5.08 -6.18 10.28
CA ILE A 100 5.92 -5.07 9.85
C ILE A 100 7.27 -5.19 10.58
N TRP A 101 8.37 -5.27 9.84
CA TRP A 101 9.73 -5.27 10.38
C TRP A 101 10.20 -3.84 10.69
N ASP A 102 11.19 -3.72 11.57
CA ASP A 102 11.81 -2.44 11.95
C ASP A 102 12.50 -1.69 10.79
N ASN A 103 12.94 -2.43 9.78
CA ASN A 103 13.50 -1.90 8.55
C ASN A 103 12.43 -1.45 7.52
N GLY A 104 11.15 -1.41 7.92
CA GLY A 104 10.04 -0.93 7.09
C GLY A 104 9.43 -1.99 6.17
N TRP A 105 10.06 -3.15 5.98
CA TRP A 105 9.45 -4.24 5.22
C TRP A 105 8.18 -4.74 5.89
N TYR A 106 7.24 -5.26 5.12
CA TYR A 106 6.09 -5.98 5.66
C TYR A 106 5.61 -7.11 4.76
N LEU A 107 4.93 -8.07 5.39
CA LEU A 107 4.20 -9.15 4.73
C LEU A 107 2.84 -9.27 5.41
N GLY A 108 1.79 -9.38 4.62
CA GLY A 108 0.43 -9.38 5.11
C GLY A 108 -0.44 -10.43 4.46
N VAL A 109 -1.55 -10.67 5.13
CA VAL A 109 -2.69 -11.42 4.59
C VAL A 109 -3.94 -10.57 4.78
N GLY A 110 -4.83 -10.59 3.81
CA GLY A 110 -6.03 -9.78 3.84
C GLY A 110 -7.14 -10.29 2.95
N THR A 111 -8.14 -9.46 2.77
CA THR A 111 -9.23 -9.73 1.83
C THR A 111 -9.52 -8.53 0.96
N PHE A 112 -9.76 -8.79 -0.32
CA PHE A 112 -10.48 -7.89 -1.20
C PHE A 112 -11.92 -8.37 -1.30
N TYR A 113 -12.86 -7.68 -0.65
CA TYR A 113 -14.17 -8.24 -0.33
C TYR A 113 -14.04 -9.58 0.41
N ILE A 114 -14.42 -10.68 -0.24
CA ILE A 114 -14.35 -12.06 0.27
C ILE A 114 -13.20 -12.86 -0.34
N ILE A 115 -12.43 -12.25 -1.24
CA ILE A 115 -11.31 -12.92 -1.92
C ILE A 115 -10.08 -12.75 -1.03
N PRO A 116 -9.50 -13.84 -0.49
CA PRO A 116 -8.30 -13.73 0.31
C PRO A 116 -7.11 -13.36 -0.57
N GLU A 117 -6.19 -12.60 0.00
CA GLU A 117 -4.94 -12.22 -0.65
C GLU A 117 -3.75 -12.32 0.31
N ILE A 118 -2.59 -12.51 -0.31
CA ILE A 118 -1.29 -12.34 0.33
C ILE A 118 -0.63 -11.13 -0.34
N HIS A 119 -0.02 -10.28 0.48
CA HIS A 119 0.57 -9.04 0.01
C HIS A 119 1.80 -8.72 0.86
N GLY A 120 2.56 -7.72 0.43
CA GLY A 120 3.76 -7.30 1.14
C GLY A 120 4.28 -6.02 0.51
N GLY A 121 5.35 -5.48 1.08
CA GLY A 121 5.97 -4.27 0.56
C GLY A 121 6.95 -3.64 1.52
N VAL A 122 7.18 -2.33 1.35
CA VAL A 122 8.04 -1.53 2.22
C VAL A 122 7.32 -0.22 2.58
N TYR A 123 7.22 0.05 3.88
CA TYR A 123 6.94 1.37 4.44
C TYR A 123 8.28 2.12 4.57
N PHE A 124 8.32 3.39 4.13
CA PHE A 124 9.50 4.25 4.26
C PHE A 124 9.24 5.37 5.28
#